data_AF-A0A9R0SBK3-F1
#
_entry.id   AF-A0A9R0SBK3-F1
#
_cell.length_a   1.000
_cell.length_b   1.000
_cell.length_c   1.000
_cell.angle_alpha   90.00
_cell.angle_beta   90.00
_cell.angle_gamma   90.00
#
_symmetry.space_group_name_H-M   'P 1'
#
loop_
_entity.id
_entity.type
_entity.pdbx_description
1 polymer ?
#
loop_
_entity_poly.entity_id
_entity_poly.type
_entity_poly.pdbx_seq_one_letter_code
_entity_poly.pdbx_strand_id
1 'polypeptide(L)'
;MSMEIPRPLPPAITPPMAPHPVHPPIAPIPIPVTPSTSAAADDDEVDYEVSDDHRAARERHERAVQELLQRRRAYAMAVPTNDSAVRARLRRLGEPITLFGEREMERRDRLRALMVRLEADGQFDRLLRAQEDEQGAPGDDDDMEQIQYPFFTEGTNQLLQARVDIAMYSLPRAKARVDSAKRRLAGPDEDPEAEAALVVKQAGDFVLECSEIGDDRPLTGCSFSRDASMLATSSWSGIIKVWSMPQITKIATLKEMGHS
;
A
#
# COMPACT_ATOMS: atom_id res chain seq x y z
N MET A 1 -53.38 4.88 14.28
CA MET A 1 -52.54 6.03 14.65
C MET A 1 -51.60 6.28 13.50
N SER A 2 -51.98 7.17 12.60
CA SER A 2 -51.20 7.54 11.41
C SER A 2 -50.08 8.47 11.84
N MET A 3 -48.82 8.11 11.57
CA MET A 3 -47.69 9.02 11.77
C MET A 3 -47.40 9.75 10.46
N GLU A 4 -47.70 11.05 10.42
CA GLU A 4 -47.24 11.95 9.36
C GLU A 4 -45.75 12.28 9.56
N ILE A 5 -44.97 12.11 8.49
CA ILE A 5 -43.55 12.46 8.43
C ILE A 5 -43.45 13.95 8.02
N PRO A 6 -42.65 14.79 8.70
CA PRO A 6 -42.58 16.22 8.38
C PRO A 6 -41.88 16.48 7.03
N ARG A 7 -42.45 17.37 6.23
CA ARG A 7 -41.87 17.81 4.94
C ARG A 7 -40.64 18.71 5.17
N PRO A 8 -39.54 18.54 4.41
CA PRO A 8 -38.35 19.38 4.54
C PRO A 8 -38.58 20.80 4.00
N LEU A 9 -37.96 21.78 4.66
CA LEU A 9 -38.02 23.20 4.32
C LEU A 9 -37.20 23.51 3.05
N PRO A 10 -37.64 24.45 2.20
CA PRO A 10 -36.89 24.86 1.02
C PRO A 10 -35.66 25.70 1.38
N PRO A 11 -34.58 25.65 0.57
CA PRO A 11 -33.36 26.41 0.82
C PRO A 11 -33.54 27.92 0.58
N ALA A 12 -32.81 28.72 1.37
CA ALA A 12 -32.85 30.18 1.32
C ALA A 12 -32.17 30.74 0.06
N ILE A 13 -32.79 31.76 -0.53
CA ILE A 13 -32.31 32.45 -1.73
C ILE A 13 -31.16 33.40 -1.33
N THR A 14 -29.97 33.19 -1.89
CA THR A 14 -28.82 34.09 -1.72
C THR A 14 -28.92 35.27 -2.70
N PRO A 15 -28.61 36.51 -2.25
CA PRO A 15 -28.64 37.69 -3.13
C PRO A 15 -27.42 37.73 -4.07
N PRO A 16 -27.52 38.39 -5.24
CA PRO A 16 -26.46 38.41 -6.24
C PRO A 16 -25.26 39.26 -5.80
N MET A 17 -24.05 38.78 -6.12
CA MET A 17 -22.77 39.46 -5.89
C MET A 17 -22.64 40.74 -6.72
N ALA A 18 -22.08 41.79 -6.10
CA ALA A 18 -21.76 43.06 -6.74
C ALA A 18 -20.63 42.92 -7.79
N PRO A 19 -20.63 43.71 -8.87
CA PRO A 19 -19.62 43.63 -9.92
C PRO A 19 -18.26 44.18 -9.46
N HIS A 20 -17.19 43.53 -9.92
CA HIS A 20 -15.81 43.92 -9.64
C HIS A 20 -15.38 45.20 -10.40
N PRO A 21 -14.45 46.00 -9.84
CA PRO A 21 -14.00 47.25 -10.45
C PRO A 21 -13.18 47.02 -11.73
N VAL A 22 -13.43 47.87 -12.72
CA VAL A 22 -12.74 47.88 -14.03
C VAL A 22 -11.38 48.55 -13.88
N HIS A 23 -10.30 47.87 -14.29
CA HIS A 23 -8.96 48.44 -14.34
C HIS A 23 -8.79 49.38 -15.57
N PRO A 24 -8.04 50.49 -15.45
CA PRO A 24 -7.81 51.43 -16.55
C PRO A 24 -6.89 50.84 -17.64
N PRO A 25 -6.94 51.37 -18.88
CA PRO A 25 -6.22 50.79 -20.02
C PRO A 25 -4.71 51.00 -19.90
N ILE A 26 -3.95 49.95 -20.23
CA ILE A 26 -2.50 49.93 -20.31
C ILE A 26 -2.06 50.72 -21.57
N ALA A 27 -1.10 51.64 -21.40
CA ALA A 27 -0.54 52.44 -22.50
C ALA A 27 0.19 51.57 -23.54
N PRO A 28 0.16 51.93 -24.84
CA PRO A 28 0.78 51.13 -25.89
C PRO A 28 2.31 51.24 -25.89
N ILE A 29 2.97 50.11 -26.17
CA ILE A 29 4.42 49.94 -26.26
C ILE A 29 4.95 50.54 -27.58
N PRO A 30 6.15 51.17 -27.63
CA PRO A 30 6.67 51.78 -28.85
C PRO A 30 7.16 50.73 -29.87
N ILE A 31 6.86 50.97 -31.15
CA ILE A 31 7.33 50.16 -32.28
C ILE A 31 8.76 50.59 -32.65
N PRO A 32 9.71 49.67 -32.92
CA PRO A 32 11.04 50.06 -33.36
C PRO A 32 11.04 50.56 -34.81
N VAL A 33 11.70 51.69 -35.03
CA VAL A 33 12.00 52.27 -36.34
C VAL A 33 13.03 51.44 -37.10
N THR A 34 12.72 51.10 -38.35
CA THR A 34 13.65 50.51 -39.33
C THR A 34 14.50 51.61 -39.98
N PRO A 35 15.84 51.51 -40.02
CA PRO A 35 16.63 52.31 -40.93
C PRO A 35 16.83 51.56 -42.26
N SER A 36 16.35 52.18 -43.33
CA SER A 36 16.82 51.91 -44.69
C SER A 36 18.07 52.75 -44.94
N THR A 37 19.10 52.18 -45.58
CA THR A 37 19.71 52.68 -46.85
C THR A 37 21.12 52.12 -47.07
N SER A 38 21.20 51.23 -48.07
CA SER A 38 22.23 50.97 -49.11
C SER A 38 23.75 50.99 -48.84
N ALA A 39 24.38 49.96 -49.41
CA ALA A 39 25.42 49.99 -50.45
C ALA A 39 26.66 49.15 -50.11
N ALA A 40 27.06 48.33 -51.10
CA ALA A 40 28.07 47.29 -51.05
C ALA A 40 29.51 47.80 -50.97
N ALA A 41 30.39 47.00 -50.37
CA ALA A 41 31.75 46.75 -50.85
C ALA A 41 32.35 45.50 -50.19
N ASP A 42 32.78 44.58 -51.05
CA ASP A 42 33.85 43.57 -51.00
C ASP A 42 34.45 43.02 -49.69
N ASP A 43 34.48 41.68 -49.67
CA ASP A 43 35.61 40.77 -49.39
C ASP A 43 36.31 40.85 -48.03
N ASP A 44 35.99 39.88 -47.16
CA ASP A 44 36.95 38.88 -46.66
C ASP A 44 36.21 37.92 -45.70
N GLU A 45 35.95 36.71 -46.19
CA GLU A 45 35.42 35.59 -45.41
C GLU A 45 36.55 35.05 -44.52
N VAL A 46 36.71 35.67 -43.35
CA VAL A 46 37.56 35.11 -42.29
C VAL A 46 36.74 34.06 -41.56
N ASP A 47 36.91 32.80 -41.96
CA ASP A 47 36.41 31.63 -41.25
C ASP A 47 37.04 31.61 -39.85
N TYR A 48 36.37 32.26 -38.90
CA TYR A 48 36.75 32.24 -37.50
C TYR A 48 36.47 30.82 -36.99
N GLU A 49 37.48 29.97 -37.02
CA GLU A 49 37.48 28.70 -36.30
C GLU A 49 37.22 29.00 -34.81
N VAL A 50 35.95 28.94 -34.42
CA VAL A 50 35.51 29.15 -33.04
C VAL A 50 36.15 28.04 -32.22
N SER A 51 37.24 28.38 -31.54
CA SER A 51 37.93 27.54 -30.57
C SER A 51 36.92 26.81 -29.68
N ASP A 52 37.12 25.52 -29.44
CA ASP A 52 36.21 24.65 -28.70
C ASP A 52 35.78 25.25 -27.34
N ASP A 53 36.64 26.06 -26.73
CA ASP A 53 36.38 26.81 -25.49
C ASP A 53 35.25 27.84 -25.63
N HIS A 54 35.13 28.53 -26.77
CA HIS A 54 34.06 29.50 -27.03
C HIS A 54 32.71 28.82 -27.29
N ARG A 55 32.71 27.67 -27.96
CA ARG A 55 31.50 26.87 -28.17
C ARG A 55 30.97 26.32 -26.84
N ALA A 56 31.87 25.78 -26.02
CA ALA A 56 31.53 25.30 -24.68
C ALA A 56 31.03 26.43 -23.75
N ALA A 57 31.60 27.63 -23.86
CA ALA A 57 31.14 28.79 -23.09
C ALA A 57 29.74 29.27 -23.52
N ARG A 58 29.47 29.33 -24.84
CA ARG A 58 28.13 29.66 -25.37
C ARG A 58 27.09 28.63 -24.96
N GLU A 59 27.42 27.35 -25.06
CA GLU A 59 26.52 26.26 -24.66
C GLU A 59 26.20 26.29 -23.15
N ARG A 60 27.19 26.55 -22.29
CA ARG A 60 26.95 26.74 -20.84
C ARG A 60 26.04 27.93 -20.56
N HIS A 61 26.26 29.05 -21.26
CA HIS A 61 25.42 30.24 -21.12
C HIS A 61 23.98 29.96 -21.59
N GLU A 62 23.82 29.32 -22.74
CA GLU A 62 22.52 28.93 -23.28
C GLU A 62 21.77 27.97 -22.33
N ARG A 63 22.46 26.97 -21.79
CA ARG A 63 21.88 26.05 -20.78
C ARG A 63 21.46 26.80 -19.50
N ALA A 64 22.28 27.72 -19.00
CA ALA A 64 21.94 28.53 -17.82
C ALA A 64 20.72 29.44 -18.07
N VAL A 65 20.62 30.02 -19.27
CA VAL A 65 19.45 30.80 -19.68
C VAL A 65 18.21 29.92 -19.77
N GLN A 66 18.31 28.72 -20.35
CA GLN A 66 17.21 27.77 -20.42
C GLN A 66 16.72 27.33 -19.03
N GLU A 67 17.63 27.02 -18.11
CA GLU A 67 17.29 26.66 -16.72
C GLU A 67 16.58 27.81 -16.01
N LEU A 68 17.06 29.05 -16.18
CA LEU A 68 16.44 30.24 -15.61
C LEU A 68 15.00 30.43 -16.14
N LEU A 69 14.80 30.26 -17.45
CA LEU A 69 13.50 30.37 -18.09
C LEU A 69 12.54 29.27 -17.60
N GLN A 70 13.01 28.02 -17.49
CA GLN A 70 12.23 26.90 -16.95
C GLN A 70 11.84 27.14 -15.48
N ARG A 71 12.76 27.62 -14.64
CA ARG A 71 12.49 27.96 -13.24
C ARG A 71 11.48 29.10 -13.11
N ARG A 72 11.57 30.10 -13.98
CA ARG A 72 10.60 31.21 -14.04
C ARG A 72 9.21 30.71 -14.45
N ARG A 73 9.13 29.83 -15.45
CA ARG A 73 7.87 29.19 -15.86
C ARG A 73 7.28 28.36 -14.72
N ALA A 74 8.09 27.55 -14.04
CA ALA A 74 7.66 26.73 -12.92
C ALA A 74 7.09 27.56 -11.77
N TYR A 75 7.72 28.70 -11.44
CA TYR A 75 7.20 29.60 -10.41
C TYR A 75 5.92 30.33 -10.83
N ALA A 76 5.75 30.61 -12.12
CA ALA A 76 4.54 31.22 -12.66
C ALA A 76 3.36 30.24 -12.80
N MET A 77 3.62 28.92 -12.81
CA MET A 77 2.58 27.90 -12.87
C MET A 77 1.74 27.87 -11.59
N ALA A 78 0.41 27.97 -11.76
CA ALA A 78 -0.54 27.86 -10.67
C ALA A 78 -0.61 26.40 -10.18
N VAL A 79 -0.15 26.16 -8.95
CA VAL A 79 -0.20 24.87 -8.25
C VAL A 79 -0.89 25.07 -6.90
N PRO A 80 -1.67 24.09 -6.40
CA PRO A 80 -2.33 24.21 -5.09
C PRO A 80 -1.37 24.61 -3.97
N THR A 81 -1.83 25.49 -3.09
CA THR A 81 -1.06 25.95 -1.92
C THR A 81 -1.25 25.05 -0.69
N ASN A 82 -2.29 24.20 -0.70
CA ASN A 82 -2.59 23.25 0.36
C ASN A 82 -1.80 21.95 0.17
N ASP A 83 -1.08 21.50 1.20
CA ASP A 83 -0.30 20.26 1.19
C ASP A 83 -1.09 19.04 0.76
N SER A 84 -2.29 18.88 1.32
CA SER A 84 -3.10 17.68 1.04
C SER A 84 -3.44 17.59 -0.44
N ALA A 85 -3.66 18.73 -1.10
CA ALA A 85 -3.90 18.83 -2.53
C ALA A 85 -2.63 18.57 -3.35
N VAL A 86 -1.47 19.07 -2.90
CA VAL A 86 -0.15 18.79 -3.52
C VAL A 86 0.17 17.30 -3.47
N ARG A 87 0.00 16.66 -2.30
CA ARG A 87 0.22 15.23 -2.09
C ARG A 87 -0.75 14.37 -2.89
N ALA A 88 -2.03 14.76 -2.96
CA ALA A 88 -3.01 14.10 -3.80
C ALA A 88 -2.61 14.18 -5.28
N ARG A 89 -2.17 15.35 -5.74
CA ARG A 89 -1.74 15.54 -7.14
C ARG A 89 -0.48 14.72 -7.46
N LEU A 90 0.53 14.71 -6.59
CA LEU A 90 1.72 13.88 -6.76
C LEU A 90 1.38 12.38 -6.81
N ARG A 91 0.53 11.91 -5.89
CA ARG A 91 0.03 10.53 -5.89
C ARG A 91 -0.68 10.19 -7.21
N ARG A 92 -1.52 11.09 -7.72
CA ARG A 92 -2.24 10.90 -8.99
C ARG A 92 -1.31 10.89 -10.21
N LEU A 93 -0.18 11.58 -10.14
CA LEU A 93 0.84 11.56 -11.19
C LEU A 93 1.77 10.34 -11.11
N GLY A 94 1.58 9.45 -10.13
CA GLY A 94 2.47 8.32 -9.88
C GLY A 94 3.84 8.73 -9.33
N GLU A 95 3.99 9.98 -8.90
CA GLU A 95 5.23 10.54 -8.39
C GLU A 95 5.33 10.32 -6.86
N PRO A 96 6.54 10.16 -6.29
CA PRO A 96 6.72 10.04 -4.86
C PRO A 96 6.04 11.19 -4.11
N ILE A 97 5.20 10.86 -3.13
CA ILE A 97 4.37 11.85 -2.43
C ILE A 97 5.23 12.79 -1.57
N THR A 98 6.30 12.26 -0.96
CA THR A 98 7.23 13.03 -0.14
C THR A 98 8.61 12.38 -0.22
N LEU A 99 9.63 13.18 -0.53
CA LEU A 99 11.03 12.74 -0.51
C LEU A 99 11.63 12.93 0.89
N PHE A 100 12.73 12.22 1.18
CA PHE A 100 13.41 12.34 2.48
C PHE A 100 13.92 13.77 2.69
N GLY A 101 13.57 14.38 3.83
CA GLY A 101 13.93 15.76 4.16
C GLY A 101 13.10 16.84 3.46
N GLU A 102 12.19 16.47 2.55
CA GLU A 102 11.38 17.41 1.77
C GLU A 102 10.31 18.09 2.65
N ARG A 103 10.36 19.43 2.70
CA ARG A 103 9.33 20.24 3.35
C ARG A 103 8.18 20.57 2.41
N GLU A 104 7.09 21.09 2.98
CA GLU A 104 5.88 21.50 2.25
C GLU A 104 6.15 22.34 1.00
N MET A 105 6.99 23.36 1.17
CA MET A 105 7.31 24.30 0.10
C MET A 105 8.15 23.64 -1.00
N GLU A 106 9.08 22.77 -0.62
CA GLU A 106 9.93 22.01 -1.54
C GLU A 106 9.11 20.97 -2.32
N ARG A 107 8.13 20.34 -1.67
CA ARG A 107 7.15 19.46 -2.31
C ARG A 107 6.31 20.18 -3.34
N ARG A 108 5.85 21.40 -3.01
CA ARG A 108 5.12 22.25 -3.94
C ARG A 108 6.00 22.74 -5.09
N ASP A 109 7.27 23.07 -4.81
CA ASP A 109 8.27 23.43 -5.83
C ASP A 109 8.53 22.27 -6.80
N ARG A 110 8.64 21.05 -6.29
CA ARG A 110 8.78 19.85 -7.10
C ARG A 110 7.54 19.60 -7.95
N LEU A 111 6.35 19.72 -7.38
CA LEU A 111 5.11 19.62 -8.15
C LEU A 111 5.09 20.67 -9.29
N ARG A 112 5.51 21.91 -9.02
CA ARG A 112 5.66 22.95 -10.07
C ARG A 112 6.64 22.56 -11.17
N ALA A 113 7.81 22.03 -10.82
CA ALA A 113 8.80 21.57 -11.79
C ALA A 113 8.27 20.41 -12.64
N LEU A 114 7.57 19.46 -12.02
CA LEU A 114 6.94 18.32 -12.70
C LEU A 114 5.83 18.78 -13.67
N MET A 115 5.00 19.75 -13.27
CA MET A 115 3.95 20.31 -14.14
C MET A 115 4.55 20.97 -15.39
N VAL A 116 5.64 21.74 -15.26
CA VAL A 116 6.31 22.37 -16.41
C VAL A 116 6.94 21.36 -17.35
N ARG A 117 7.55 20.31 -16.80
CA ARG A 117 8.13 19.23 -17.61
C ARG A 117 7.05 18.50 -18.42
N LEU A 118 5.94 18.17 -17.78
CA LEU A 118 4.79 17.52 -18.43
C LEU A 118 4.15 18.40 -19.51
N GLU A 119 4.15 19.73 -19.32
CA GLU A 119 3.68 20.69 -20.32
C GLU A 119 4.60 20.74 -21.54
N ALA A 120 5.92 20.70 -21.34
CA ALA A 120 6.90 20.64 -22.42
C ALA A 120 6.79 19.33 -23.23
N ASP A 121 6.47 18.22 -22.58
CA ASP A 121 6.30 16.91 -23.21
C ASP A 121 4.93 16.75 -23.91
N GLY A 122 4.05 17.76 -23.83
CA GLY A 122 2.70 17.74 -24.43
C GLY A 122 1.74 16.73 -23.80
N GLN A 123 2.14 16.09 -22.70
CA GLN A 123 1.35 15.10 -21.96
C GLN A 123 0.45 15.75 -20.89
N PHE A 124 0.67 17.03 -20.58
CA PHE A 124 -0.07 17.76 -19.56
C PHE A 124 -1.59 17.75 -19.77
N ASP A 125 -2.04 18.09 -20.99
CA ASP A 125 -3.47 18.23 -21.28
C ASP A 125 -4.16 16.86 -21.44
N ARG A 126 -3.43 15.82 -21.88
CA ARG A 126 -3.94 14.44 -21.93
C ARG A 126 -4.08 13.82 -20.55
N LEU A 127 -3.09 14.00 -19.68
CA LEU A 127 -3.11 13.46 -18.32
C LEU A 127 -4.08 14.22 -17.41
N LEU A 128 -4.26 15.53 -17.61
CA LEU A 128 -5.22 16.32 -16.85
C LEU A 128 -6.67 16.02 -17.28
N ARG A 129 -6.96 15.95 -18.59
CA ARG A 129 -8.32 15.63 -19.07
C ARG A 129 -8.73 14.18 -18.79
N ALA A 130 -7.83 13.21 -19.01
CA ALA A 130 -8.10 11.83 -18.65
C ALA A 130 -8.35 11.65 -17.13
N GLN A 131 -7.87 12.58 -16.29
CA GLN A 131 -8.07 12.59 -14.84
C GLN A 131 -9.28 13.42 -14.35
N GLU A 132 -9.72 14.43 -15.10
CA GLU A 132 -10.96 15.17 -14.82
C GLU A 132 -12.18 14.29 -15.12
N ASP A 133 -12.14 13.50 -16.19
CA ASP A 133 -13.19 12.51 -16.52
C ASP A 133 -13.31 11.40 -15.46
N GLU A 134 -12.21 11.06 -14.78
CA GLU A 134 -12.17 10.05 -13.70
C GLU A 134 -12.64 10.62 -12.35
N GLN A 135 -12.59 11.94 -12.16
CA GLN A 135 -13.14 12.65 -10.98
C GLN A 135 -14.57 13.15 -11.18
N GLY A 136 -15.02 13.28 -12.43
CA GLY A 136 -16.39 13.57 -12.82
C GLY A 136 -17.29 12.34 -12.90
N ALA A 137 -16.74 11.14 -12.67
CA ALA A 137 -17.55 9.98 -12.37
C ALA A 137 -18.41 10.33 -11.14
N PRO A 138 -19.75 10.27 -11.23
CA PRO A 138 -20.60 10.52 -10.07
C PRO A 138 -20.07 9.66 -8.93
N GLY A 139 -19.93 10.27 -7.75
CA GLY A 139 -19.70 9.52 -6.52
C GLY A 139 -20.65 8.34 -6.53
N ASP A 140 -20.08 7.16 -6.33
CA ASP A 140 -20.79 5.90 -6.20
C ASP A 140 -21.68 6.00 -4.95
N ASP A 141 -22.77 6.76 -5.05
CA ASP A 141 -23.89 6.81 -4.10
C ASP A 141 -24.72 5.52 -4.26
N ASP A 142 -24.03 4.39 -4.35
CA ASP A 142 -24.58 3.04 -4.22
C ASP A 142 -23.84 2.34 -3.07
N ASP A 143 -23.75 3.03 -1.93
CA ASP A 143 -23.56 2.46 -0.58
C ASP A 143 -24.79 1.59 -0.17
N MET A 144 -25.45 0.91 -1.12
CA MET A 144 -26.14 -0.33 -0.80
C MET A 144 -25.05 -1.36 -0.59
N GLU A 145 -24.77 -1.70 0.68
CA GLU A 145 -23.96 -2.86 1.07
C GLU A 145 -24.30 -4.04 0.15
N GLN A 146 -23.52 -4.23 -0.92
CA GLN A 146 -23.61 -5.42 -1.74
C GLN A 146 -23.19 -6.55 -0.82
N ILE A 147 -24.18 -7.25 -0.29
CA ILE A 147 -23.98 -8.45 0.52
C ILE A 147 -23.24 -9.42 -0.38
N GLN A 148 -21.91 -9.42 -0.28
CA GLN A 148 -21.03 -10.29 -1.02
C GLN A 148 -21.23 -11.69 -0.47
N TYR A 149 -22.17 -12.43 -1.05
CA TYR A 149 -22.37 -13.83 -0.71
C TYR A 149 -21.11 -14.62 -1.07
N PRO A 150 -20.66 -15.55 -0.21
CA PRO A 150 -19.57 -16.45 -0.54
C PRO A 150 -19.91 -17.20 -1.84
N PHE A 151 -19.12 -16.97 -2.88
CA PHE A 151 -19.25 -17.71 -4.13
C PHE A 151 -18.73 -19.14 -3.91
N PHE A 152 -19.61 -20.14 -4.11
CA PHE A 152 -19.23 -21.55 -4.03
C PHE A 152 -18.87 -22.07 -5.41
N THR A 153 -17.67 -22.63 -5.54
CA THR A 153 -17.26 -23.41 -6.72
C THR A 153 -17.46 -24.88 -6.47
N GLU A 154 -17.91 -25.61 -7.49
CA GLU A 154 -17.95 -27.07 -7.44
C GLU A 154 -16.53 -27.64 -7.25
N GLY A 155 -16.40 -28.59 -6.31
CA GLY A 155 -15.15 -29.27 -6.02
C GLY A 155 -14.95 -30.52 -6.88
N THR A 156 -13.73 -31.06 -6.89
CA THR A 156 -13.45 -32.33 -7.56
C THR A 156 -14.14 -33.51 -6.87
N ASN A 157 -14.40 -34.59 -7.61
CA ASN A 157 -14.95 -35.82 -7.03
C ASN A 157 -14.07 -36.43 -5.92
N GLN A 158 -12.75 -36.25 -6.01
CA GLN A 158 -11.82 -36.69 -4.96
C GLN A 158 -12.04 -35.93 -3.64
N LEU A 159 -12.29 -34.62 -3.73
CA LEU A 159 -12.61 -33.81 -2.55
C LEU A 159 -13.96 -34.21 -1.95
N LEU A 160 -14.95 -34.55 -2.78
CA LEU A 160 -16.24 -35.06 -2.31
C LEU A 160 -16.04 -36.36 -1.53
N GLN A 161 -15.30 -37.34 -2.08
CA GLN A 161 -15.05 -38.61 -1.39
C GLN A 161 -14.29 -38.40 -0.08
N ALA A 162 -13.24 -37.57 -0.08
CA ALA A 162 -12.50 -37.25 1.15
C ALA A 162 -13.40 -36.60 2.22
N ARG A 163 -14.34 -35.73 1.84
CA ARG A 163 -15.32 -35.16 2.77
C ARG A 163 -16.26 -36.21 3.35
N VAL A 164 -16.71 -37.16 2.54
CA VAL A 164 -17.51 -38.30 3.01
C VAL A 164 -16.72 -39.13 4.01
N ASP A 165 -15.46 -39.46 3.71
CA ASP A 165 -14.60 -40.23 4.60
C ASP A 165 -14.35 -39.50 5.93
N ILE A 166 -14.09 -38.18 5.88
CA ILE A 166 -13.97 -37.33 7.07
C ILE A 166 -15.28 -37.33 7.87
N ALA A 167 -16.44 -37.23 7.22
CA ALA A 167 -17.74 -37.26 7.90
C ALA A 167 -17.98 -38.62 8.58
N MET A 168 -17.72 -39.72 7.87
CA MET A 168 -17.87 -41.09 8.40
C MET A 168 -16.90 -41.38 9.54
N TYR A 169 -15.70 -40.79 9.53
CA TYR A 169 -14.74 -40.87 10.64
C TYR A 169 -15.14 -39.99 11.84
N SER A 170 -15.56 -38.75 11.59
CA SER A 170 -15.73 -37.73 12.63
C SER A 170 -17.08 -37.80 13.34
N LEU A 171 -18.18 -38.10 12.64
CA LEU A 171 -19.53 -38.11 13.23
C LEU A 171 -19.70 -39.16 14.34
N PRO A 172 -19.28 -40.43 14.19
CA PRO A 172 -19.37 -41.41 15.28
C PRO A 172 -18.51 -41.01 16.48
N ARG A 173 -17.32 -40.44 16.26
CA ARG A 173 -16.43 -39.96 17.32
C ARG A 173 -17.01 -38.75 18.05
N ALA A 174 -17.65 -37.84 17.32
CA ALA A 174 -18.34 -36.70 17.91
C ALA A 174 -19.50 -37.16 18.79
N LYS A 175 -20.31 -38.13 18.32
CA LYS A 175 -21.35 -38.77 19.13
C LYS A 175 -20.77 -39.39 20.41
N ALA A 176 -19.75 -40.23 20.30
CA ALA A 176 -19.13 -40.87 21.46
C ALA A 176 -18.56 -39.85 22.47
N ARG A 177 -17.95 -38.76 21.99
CA ARG A 177 -17.46 -37.65 22.82
C ARG A 177 -18.61 -36.95 23.56
N VAL A 178 -19.68 -36.60 22.85
CA VAL A 178 -20.86 -35.95 23.44
C VAL A 178 -21.57 -36.86 24.44
N ASP A 179 -21.72 -38.14 24.12
CA ASP A 179 -22.35 -39.12 25.02
C ASP A 179 -21.51 -39.31 26.29
N SER A 180 -20.18 -39.28 26.18
CA SER A 180 -19.27 -39.34 27.34
C SER A 180 -19.37 -38.08 28.19
N ALA A 181 -19.44 -36.89 27.57
CA ALA A 181 -19.63 -35.64 28.29
C ALA A 181 -20.99 -35.58 29.00
N LYS A 182 -22.07 -36.06 28.35
CA LYS A 182 -23.40 -36.17 28.97
C LYS A 182 -23.42 -37.14 30.14
N ARG A 183 -22.76 -38.30 30.01
CA ARG A 183 -22.62 -39.27 31.10
C ARG A 183 -21.88 -38.67 32.30
N ARG A 184 -20.77 -37.96 32.06
CA ARG A 184 -20.03 -37.25 33.11
C ARG A 184 -20.90 -36.22 33.83
N LEU A 185 -21.69 -35.43 33.08
CA LEU A 185 -22.58 -34.43 33.67
C LEU A 185 -23.73 -35.04 34.48
N ALA A 186 -24.24 -36.20 34.08
CA ALA A 186 -25.36 -36.87 34.76
C ALA A 186 -24.94 -37.68 36.00
N GLY A 187 -23.63 -37.92 36.19
CA GLY A 187 -23.10 -38.65 37.34
C GLY A 187 -23.19 -37.80 38.60
N PRO A 188 -23.87 -38.26 39.68
CA PRO A 188 -23.97 -37.50 40.92
C PRO A 188 -22.66 -37.45 41.72
N ASP A 189 -21.73 -38.38 41.46
CA ASP A 189 -20.44 -38.48 42.13
C ASP A 189 -19.30 -37.74 41.40
N GLU A 190 -19.60 -37.14 40.24
CA GLU A 190 -18.63 -36.41 39.42
C GLU A 190 -18.57 -34.95 39.88
N ASP A 191 -17.45 -34.53 40.46
CA ASP A 191 -17.20 -33.15 40.88
C ASP A 191 -16.14 -32.48 39.97
N PRO A 192 -16.55 -31.80 38.89
CA PRO A 192 -15.62 -31.21 37.94
C PRO A 192 -14.77 -30.09 38.56
N GLU A 193 -15.24 -29.45 39.63
CA GLU A 193 -14.50 -28.39 40.32
C GLU A 193 -13.38 -28.99 41.17
N ALA A 194 -13.67 -30.07 41.91
CA ALA A 194 -12.63 -30.81 42.63
C ALA A 194 -11.58 -31.41 41.69
N GLU A 195 -11.99 -31.99 40.55
CA GLU A 195 -11.06 -32.48 39.53
C GLU A 195 -10.16 -31.37 38.99
N ALA A 196 -10.74 -30.21 38.64
CA ALA A 196 -9.99 -29.05 38.15
C ALA A 196 -9.01 -28.54 39.21
N ALA A 197 -9.43 -28.44 40.47
CA ALA A 197 -8.58 -28.04 41.58
C ALA A 197 -7.41 -29.02 41.79
N LEU A 198 -7.64 -30.32 41.65
CA LEU A 198 -6.59 -31.34 41.71
C LEU A 198 -5.58 -31.19 40.57
N VAL A 199 -6.04 -30.96 39.34
CA VAL A 199 -5.16 -30.72 38.18
C VAL A 199 -4.31 -29.47 38.37
N VAL A 200 -4.89 -28.37 38.87
CA VAL A 200 -4.17 -27.13 39.17
C VAL A 200 -3.12 -27.37 40.26
N LYS A 201 -3.47 -28.12 41.31
CA LYS A 201 -2.54 -28.48 42.37
C LYS A 201 -1.36 -29.28 41.82
N GLN A 202 -1.62 -30.31 41.01
CA GLN A 202 -0.58 -31.12 40.37
C GLN A 202 0.29 -30.31 39.41
N ALA A 203 -0.30 -29.39 38.65
CA ALA A 203 0.44 -28.51 37.74
C ALA A 203 1.33 -27.51 38.51
N GLY A 204 0.97 -27.15 39.74
CA GLY A 204 1.80 -26.34 40.63
C GLY A 204 3.10 -27.03 41.05
N ASP A 205 3.13 -28.37 41.03
CA ASP A 205 4.31 -29.17 41.35
C ASP A 205 5.24 -29.36 40.13
N PHE A 206 4.89 -28.83 38.95
CA PHE A 206 5.73 -28.96 37.76
C PHE A 206 7.03 -28.15 37.88
N VAL A 207 8.15 -28.85 37.71
CA VAL A 207 9.50 -28.29 37.69
C VAL A 207 10.19 -28.75 36.41
N LEU A 208 11.12 -27.92 35.91
CA LEU A 208 11.97 -28.29 34.78
C LEU A 208 12.82 -29.51 35.15
N GLU A 209 12.51 -30.66 34.55
CA GLU A 209 13.27 -31.90 34.75
C GLU A 209 14.57 -31.92 33.91
N CYS A 210 14.48 -31.44 32.66
CA CYS A 210 15.60 -31.48 31.71
C CYS A 210 15.51 -30.34 30.69
N SER A 211 16.67 -29.96 30.16
CA SER A 211 16.81 -28.97 29.09
C SER A 211 17.90 -29.44 28.15
N GLU A 212 17.58 -29.47 26.85
CA GLU A 212 18.48 -29.96 25.80
C GLU A 212 18.51 -28.95 24.65
N ILE A 213 19.67 -28.84 23.99
CA ILE A 213 19.83 -27.92 22.87
C ILE A 213 19.12 -28.49 21.65
N GLY A 214 18.02 -27.84 21.28
CA GLY A 214 17.22 -28.21 20.12
C GLY A 214 17.94 -27.97 18.80
N ASP A 215 18.47 -26.76 18.55
CA ASP A 215 19.16 -26.40 17.31
C ASP A 215 19.93 -25.08 17.42
N ASP A 216 20.74 -24.73 16.41
CA ASP A 216 21.47 -23.43 16.35
C ASP A 216 20.54 -22.23 16.07
N ARG A 217 19.34 -22.51 15.52
CA ARG A 217 18.30 -21.52 15.27
C ARG A 217 17.11 -21.76 16.21
N PRO A 218 16.25 -20.74 16.42
CA PRO A 218 15.07 -20.91 17.26
C PRO A 218 14.17 -22.06 16.82
N LEU A 219 13.68 -22.82 17.80
CA LEU A 219 12.64 -23.82 17.58
C LEU A 219 11.30 -23.15 17.27
N THR A 220 10.55 -23.71 16.31
CA THR A 220 9.23 -23.21 15.89
C THR A 220 8.07 -23.99 16.43
N GLY A 221 8.30 -25.24 16.83
CA GLY A 221 7.24 -26.13 17.25
C GLY A 221 7.78 -27.42 17.82
N CYS A 222 6.92 -28.07 18.60
CA CYS A 222 7.16 -29.40 19.12
C CYS A 222 5.86 -30.21 19.16
N SER A 223 5.93 -31.51 18.91
CA SER A 223 4.79 -32.42 19.01
C SER A 223 5.22 -33.77 19.57
N PHE A 224 4.45 -34.29 20.52
CA PHE A 224 4.63 -35.64 21.01
C PHE A 224 4.06 -36.67 20.05
N SER A 225 4.61 -37.88 20.09
CA SER A 225 3.95 -39.07 19.53
C SER A 225 2.70 -39.41 20.34
N ARG A 226 1.80 -40.21 19.75
CA ARG A 226 0.51 -40.56 20.36
C ARG A 226 0.62 -41.35 21.67
N ASP A 227 1.71 -42.09 21.82
CA ASP A 227 2.10 -42.85 23.01
C ASP A 227 3.04 -42.07 23.95
N ALA A 228 3.34 -40.80 23.63
CA ALA A 228 4.27 -39.92 24.35
C ALA A 228 5.71 -40.46 24.50
N SER A 229 6.10 -41.48 23.73
CA SER A 229 7.46 -42.05 23.75
C SER A 229 8.47 -41.23 22.95
N MET A 230 8.01 -40.37 22.05
CA MET A 230 8.86 -39.51 21.22
C MET A 230 8.38 -38.06 21.22
N LEU A 231 9.32 -37.15 21.02
CA LEU A 231 9.09 -35.72 20.82
C LEU A 231 9.73 -35.31 19.49
N ALA A 232 8.96 -34.69 18.59
CA ALA A 232 9.49 -34.05 17.40
C ALA A 232 9.60 -32.55 17.63
N THR A 233 10.74 -31.95 17.27
CA THR A 233 10.98 -30.50 17.35
C THR A 233 11.36 -29.96 15.98
N SER A 234 10.73 -28.86 15.54
CA SER A 234 11.04 -28.15 14.30
C SER A 234 11.80 -26.84 14.57
N SER A 235 12.68 -26.44 13.65
CA SER A 235 13.53 -25.25 13.75
C SER A 235 13.46 -24.38 12.49
N TRP A 236 13.79 -23.08 12.61
CA TRP A 236 14.00 -22.18 11.46
C TRP A 236 15.13 -22.60 10.51
N SER A 237 15.96 -23.57 10.90
CA SER A 237 16.92 -24.19 9.98
C SER A 237 16.29 -25.12 8.94
N GLY A 238 14.98 -25.41 9.04
CA GLY A 238 14.32 -26.41 8.19
C GLY A 238 14.60 -27.86 8.62
N ILE A 239 15.16 -28.04 9.82
CA ILE A 239 15.49 -29.34 10.38
C ILE A 239 14.43 -29.74 11.41
N ILE A 240 14.01 -31.01 11.35
CA ILE A 240 13.19 -31.64 12.38
C ILE A 240 14.05 -32.65 13.12
N LYS A 241 14.14 -32.55 14.45
CA LYS A 241 14.80 -33.55 15.30
C LYS A 241 13.76 -34.34 16.06
N VAL A 242 13.98 -35.65 16.17
CA VAL A 242 13.12 -36.57 16.92
C VAL A 242 13.91 -37.06 18.13
N TRP A 243 13.30 -36.97 19.30
CA TRP A 243 13.86 -37.27 20.59
C TRP A 243 13.08 -38.40 21.25
N SER A 244 13.77 -39.28 21.96
CA SER A 244 13.17 -40.30 22.83
C SER A 244 12.79 -39.67 24.15
N MET A 245 11.58 -39.93 24.63
CA MET A 245 11.10 -39.51 25.94
C MET A 245 11.05 -40.71 26.89
N PRO A 246 11.29 -40.51 28.21
CA PRO A 246 11.54 -39.23 28.87
C PRO A 246 13.00 -38.77 28.88
N GLN A 247 13.96 -39.59 28.43
CA GLN A 247 15.39 -39.28 28.58
C GLN A 247 15.93 -38.15 27.68
N ILE A 248 15.11 -37.61 26.77
CA ILE A 248 15.47 -36.59 25.75
C ILE A 248 16.74 -36.97 24.99
N THR A 249 16.80 -38.20 24.48
CA THR A 249 17.91 -38.65 23.63
C THR A 249 17.56 -38.48 22.16
N LYS A 250 18.43 -37.85 21.38
CA LYS A 250 18.18 -37.64 19.94
C LYS A 250 18.19 -38.97 19.19
N ILE A 251 17.05 -39.35 18.60
CA ILE A 251 16.88 -40.56 17.79
C ILE A 251 17.23 -40.27 16.33
N ALA A 252 16.68 -39.19 15.78
CA ALA A 252 16.78 -38.91 14.35
C ALA A 252 16.85 -37.41 14.06
N THR A 253 17.41 -37.08 12.90
CA THR A 253 17.41 -35.73 12.36
C THR A 253 16.91 -35.82 10.92
N LEU A 254 15.71 -35.31 10.69
CA LEU A 254 15.08 -35.21 9.39
C LEU A 254 15.44 -33.85 8.80
N LYS A 255 16.08 -33.88 7.64
CA LYS A 255 16.37 -32.69 6.86
C LYS A 255 15.57 -32.79 5.58
N GLU A 256 15.02 -31.66 5.14
CA GLU A 256 14.47 -31.58 3.81
C GLU A 256 15.60 -31.82 2.81
N MET A 257 15.56 -32.97 2.12
CA MET A 257 16.39 -33.20 0.95
C MET A 257 15.76 -32.36 -0.16
N GLY A 258 16.29 -31.15 -0.36
CA GLY A 258 15.87 -30.29 -1.46
C GLY A 258 15.88 -31.12 -2.74
N HIS A 259 14.70 -31.39 -3.28
CA HIS A 259 14.57 -31.96 -4.62
C HIS A 259 14.95 -30.82 -5.57
N SER A 260 16.20 -30.83 -6.02
CA SER A 260 16.70 -30.01 -7.12
C SER A 260 16.03 -30.41 -8.43
#